data_AF-A0A914KDT5-F1
#
_entry.id   AF-A0A914KDT5-F1
#
_cell.length_a   1.000
_cell.length_b   1.000
_cell.length_c   1.000
_cell.angle_alpha   90.00
_cell.angle_beta   90.00
_cell.angle_gamma   90.00
#
_symmetry.space_group_name_H-M   'P 1'
#
loop_
_entity.id
_entity.type
_entity.pdbx_description
1 polymer ?
#
loop_
_entity_poly.entity_id
_entity_poly.type
_entity_poly.pdbx_seq_one_letter_code
_entity_poly.pdbx_strand_id
1 'polypeptide(L)'
;MMMNIIQLSSVTIPESDYNGEDGFTSDKEQIGTFNDYSFYFWADKDYSECGFVDIYLDIDSPLYVKVTWTCTVNSISMKDTAQFDSLGRVVFRGKKSNMFKNGFLKMDSILEFEFTPQMISRFKTPTSHTVAMLKEKKFTDFTFCVGNEEIKVHKSIIAVASSVFAAMLETDCKEIKESKVVIEDFDYETVDAAVSLMYTRKVDYLSVNTLLNLYKFADKYDLLDTVR
;
A
#
# COMPACT_ATOMS: atom_id res chain seq x y z
N MET A 1 -10.66 2.29 14.51
CA MET A 1 -10.41 2.29 13.05
C MET A 1 -11.18 3.46 12.47
N MET A 2 -10.52 4.30 11.67
CA MET A 2 -11.12 5.50 11.08
C MET A 2 -11.38 5.23 9.61
N MET A 3 -12.65 5.21 9.21
CA MET A 3 -13.08 5.01 7.84
C MET A 3 -12.97 6.36 7.12
N ASN A 4 -12.24 6.40 6.01
CA ASN A 4 -12.09 7.61 5.21
C ASN A 4 -13.06 7.55 4.03
N ILE A 5 -13.73 8.67 3.77
CA ILE A 5 -14.65 8.82 2.65
C ILE A 5 -14.14 9.96 1.78
N ILE A 6 -13.90 9.68 0.50
CA ILE A 6 -13.47 10.68 -0.47
C ILE A 6 -14.44 10.70 -1.64
N GLN A 7 -14.93 11.89 -1.96
CA GLN A 7 -15.62 12.14 -3.21
C GLN A 7 -14.58 12.41 -4.30
N LEU A 8 -14.58 11.59 -5.34
CA LEU A 8 -13.68 11.76 -6.49
C LEU A 8 -14.36 12.55 -7.61
N SER A 9 -13.56 13.09 -8.52
CA SER A 9 -14.07 13.81 -9.69
C SER A 9 -14.90 12.90 -10.60
N SER A 10 -15.95 13.47 -11.17
CA SER A 10 -16.81 12.78 -12.15
C SER A 10 -16.08 12.64 -13.48
N VAL A 11 -16.11 11.45 -14.07
CA VAL A 11 -15.54 11.17 -15.39
C VAL A 11 -16.66 10.89 -16.38
N THR A 12 -16.52 11.39 -17.60
CA THR A 12 -17.48 11.19 -18.69
C THR A 12 -16.77 10.66 -19.92
N ILE A 13 -17.13 9.46 -20.37
CA ILE A 13 -16.58 8.82 -21.56
C ILE A 13 -17.66 8.77 -22.66
N PRO A 14 -17.42 9.33 -23.85
CA PRO A 14 -18.33 9.21 -25.00
C PRO A 14 -18.49 7.78 -25.51
N GLU A 15 -19.70 7.38 -25.89
CA GLU A 15 -19.96 6.07 -26.51
C GLU A 15 -19.33 5.93 -27.91
N SER A 16 -19.07 7.06 -28.59
CA SER A 16 -18.37 7.07 -29.89
C SER A 16 -17.03 6.38 -29.83
N ASP A 17 -16.32 6.54 -28.71
CA ASP A 17 -14.96 6.06 -28.55
C ASP A 17 -14.95 4.53 -28.38
N TYR A 18 -16.09 3.94 -27.99
CA TYR A 18 -16.30 2.50 -27.81
C TYR A 18 -16.59 1.74 -29.12
N ASN A 19 -16.95 2.42 -30.21
CA ASN A 19 -17.49 1.80 -31.42
C ASN A 19 -16.42 1.27 -32.41
N GLY A 20 -15.16 1.16 -32.00
CA GLY A 20 -14.10 0.51 -32.77
C GLY A 20 -14.23 -1.02 -32.81
N GLU A 21 -13.87 -1.63 -33.95
CA GLU A 21 -13.72 -3.09 -34.11
C GLU A 21 -12.48 -3.62 -33.37
N ASP A 22 -11.50 -2.76 -33.12
CA ASP A 22 -10.35 -3.01 -32.26
C ASP A 22 -10.74 -2.69 -30.80
N GLY A 23 -10.16 -3.40 -29.83
CA GLY A 23 -10.46 -3.22 -28.41
C GLY A 23 -10.34 -1.76 -27.98
N PHE A 24 -11.17 -1.37 -27.02
CA PHE A 24 -11.28 0.01 -26.55
C PHE A 24 -10.68 0.12 -25.15
N THR A 25 -9.64 0.91 -25.00
CA THR A 25 -9.16 1.36 -23.69
C THR A 25 -9.21 2.89 -23.69
N SER A 26 -9.97 3.48 -22.77
CA SER A 26 -10.00 4.94 -22.61
C SER A 26 -8.68 5.45 -22.04
N ASP A 27 -8.44 6.75 -22.14
CA ASP A 27 -7.35 7.37 -21.40
C ASP A 27 -7.49 7.14 -19.89
N LYS A 28 -6.34 6.99 -19.23
CA LYS A 28 -6.25 6.86 -17.77
C LYS A 28 -6.38 8.25 -17.16
N GLU A 29 -7.57 8.55 -16.62
CA GLU A 29 -7.85 9.84 -16.00
C GLU A 29 -7.58 9.82 -14.50
N GLN A 30 -6.91 10.85 -13.99
CA GLN A 30 -6.72 11.04 -12.55
C GLN A 30 -7.98 11.68 -11.95
N ILE A 31 -8.62 10.96 -11.04
CA ILE A 31 -9.92 11.34 -10.46
C ILE A 31 -9.81 11.92 -9.04
N GLY A 32 -8.59 11.97 -8.49
CA GLY A 32 -8.32 12.66 -7.23
C GLY A 32 -6.96 12.35 -6.64
N THR A 33 -6.67 13.01 -5.53
CA THR A 33 -5.46 12.78 -4.72
C THR A 33 -5.79 12.75 -3.24
N PHE A 34 -5.09 11.90 -2.49
CA PHE A 34 -5.16 11.90 -1.03
C PHE A 34 -3.85 11.40 -0.43
N ASN A 35 -3.25 12.18 0.47
CA ASN A 35 -1.95 11.87 1.08
C ASN A 35 -0.89 11.47 0.04
N ASP A 36 -0.73 12.28 -1.01
CA ASP A 36 0.20 12.07 -2.14
C ASP A 36 -0.10 10.87 -3.04
N TYR A 37 -1.14 10.08 -2.77
CA TYR A 37 -1.60 9.02 -3.66
C TYR A 37 -2.56 9.56 -4.70
N SER A 38 -2.37 9.13 -5.94
CA SER A 38 -3.21 9.48 -7.08
C SER A 38 -4.17 8.34 -7.40
N PHE A 39 -5.44 8.69 -7.56
CA PHE A 39 -6.49 7.76 -7.93
C PHE A 39 -6.78 7.90 -9.41
N TYR A 40 -6.87 6.77 -10.11
CA TYR A 40 -7.04 6.73 -11.54
C TYR A 40 -8.23 5.89 -11.96
N PHE A 41 -8.74 6.22 -13.14
CA PHE A 41 -9.88 5.61 -13.74
C PHE A 41 -9.69 5.43 -15.25
N TRP A 42 -10.11 4.28 -15.77
CA TRP A 42 -10.33 4.11 -17.21
C TRP A 42 -11.34 2.98 -17.46
N ALA A 43 -11.90 2.96 -18.67
CA ALA A 43 -12.72 1.87 -19.15
C ALA A 43 -11.94 1.05 -20.19
N ASP A 44 -12.07 -0.28 -20.13
CA ASP A 44 -11.55 -1.21 -21.13
C ASP A 44 -12.68 -2.07 -21.72
N LYS A 45 -12.46 -2.57 -22.92
CA LYS A 45 -13.36 -3.47 -23.63
C LYS A 45 -12.61 -4.77 -23.88
N ASP A 46 -12.97 -5.79 -23.11
CA ASP A 46 -12.43 -7.14 -23.27
C ASP A 46 -12.92 -7.77 -24.59
N TYR A 47 -11.98 -8.27 -25.40
CA TYR A 47 -12.21 -8.92 -26.70
C TYR A 47 -13.03 -10.22 -26.61
N SER A 48 -13.13 -10.81 -25.41
CA SER A 48 -13.70 -12.15 -25.24
C SER A 48 -15.24 -12.22 -25.27
N GLU A 49 -15.94 -11.12 -24.95
CA GLU A 49 -17.40 -11.09 -24.86
C GLU A 49 -18.01 -9.79 -25.42
N CYS A 50 -18.40 -9.80 -26.70
CA CYS A 50 -19.05 -8.68 -27.36
C CYS A 50 -20.26 -8.15 -26.55
N GLY A 51 -20.18 -6.90 -26.07
CA GLY A 51 -21.29 -6.19 -25.42
C GLY A 51 -21.11 -5.88 -23.94
N PHE A 52 -19.97 -6.25 -23.34
CA PHE A 52 -19.59 -5.88 -21.99
C PHE A 52 -18.49 -4.82 -21.95
N VAL A 53 -18.53 -4.00 -20.91
CA VAL A 53 -17.54 -2.96 -20.61
C VAL A 53 -16.95 -3.30 -19.25
N ASP A 54 -15.63 -3.29 -19.17
CA ASP A 54 -14.91 -3.35 -17.90
C ASP A 54 -14.47 -1.95 -17.52
N ILE A 55 -14.63 -1.66 -16.24
CA ILE A 55 -14.27 -0.37 -15.67
C ILE A 55 -13.21 -0.64 -14.60
N TYR A 56 -12.08 0.04 -14.71
CA TYR A 56 -10.95 -0.11 -13.81
C TYR A 56 -10.81 1.12 -12.91
N LEU A 57 -10.66 0.86 -11.62
CA LEU A 57 -10.19 1.82 -10.64
C LEU A 57 -8.85 1.35 -10.12
N ASP A 58 -7.90 2.27 -10.16
CA ASP A 58 -6.52 2.02 -9.81
C ASP A 58 -6.02 3.09 -8.84
N ILE A 59 -5.13 2.68 -7.97
CA ILE A 59 -4.48 3.55 -7.00
C ILE A 59 -3.00 3.36 -7.23
N ASP A 60 -2.31 4.45 -7.53
CA ASP A 60 -0.85 4.43 -7.56
C ASP A 60 -0.34 4.41 -6.11
N SER A 61 -0.46 3.24 -5.47
CA SER A 61 -0.14 3.00 -4.06
C SER A 61 0.77 1.77 -3.92
N PRO A 62 1.90 1.89 -3.20
CA PRO A 62 2.75 0.76 -2.85
C PRO A 62 2.20 -0.07 -1.67
N LEU A 63 1.03 0.28 -1.12
CA LEU A 63 0.48 -0.34 0.09
C LEU A 63 -0.86 -1.05 -0.17
N TYR A 64 -0.99 -2.24 0.42
CA TYR A 64 -2.20 -3.06 0.46
C TYR A 64 -3.29 -2.42 1.34
N VAL A 65 -3.99 -1.43 0.80
CA VAL A 65 -5.19 -0.83 1.41
C VAL A 65 -6.40 -1.73 1.09
N LYS A 66 -7.18 -2.13 2.10
CA LYS A 66 -8.50 -2.72 1.83
C LYS A 66 -9.47 -1.59 1.51
N VAL A 67 -9.69 -1.44 0.23
CA VAL A 67 -10.55 -0.39 -0.29
C VAL A 67 -11.93 -0.98 -0.58
N THR A 68 -12.97 -0.36 -0.03
CA THR A 68 -14.36 -0.65 -0.42
C THR A 68 -14.80 0.47 -1.36
N TRP A 69 -15.18 0.11 -2.58
CA TRP A 69 -15.54 1.09 -3.58
C TRP A 69 -17.05 1.12 -3.77
N THR A 70 -17.63 2.32 -3.78
CA THR A 70 -19.02 2.53 -4.19
C THR A 70 -19.03 3.49 -5.37
N CYS A 71 -19.12 2.93 -6.56
CA CYS A 71 -19.29 3.70 -7.79
C CYS A 71 -20.78 3.74 -8.18
N THR A 72 -21.25 4.89 -8.63
CA THR A 72 -22.48 4.99 -9.42
C THR A 72 -22.15 5.30 -10.88
N VAL A 73 -22.58 4.43 -11.79
CA VAL A 73 -22.49 4.66 -13.24
C VAL A 73 -23.88 4.99 -13.75
N ASN A 74 -24.11 6.23 -14.19
CA ASN A 74 -25.42 6.66 -14.70
C ASN A 74 -26.60 6.27 -13.77
N SER A 75 -26.42 6.53 -12.47
CA SER A 75 -27.35 6.22 -11.37
C SER A 75 -27.51 4.72 -11.04
N ILE A 76 -26.70 3.84 -11.61
CA ILE A 76 -26.62 2.42 -11.24
C ILE A 76 -25.55 2.29 -10.16
N SER A 77 -25.94 1.90 -8.95
CA SER A 77 -24.98 1.57 -7.88
C SER A 77 -24.26 0.27 -8.22
N MET A 78 -22.95 0.34 -8.24
CA MET A 78 -22.05 -0.79 -8.49
C MET A 78 -21.55 -1.41 -7.17
N LYS A 79 -22.16 -1.06 -6.03
CA LYS A 79 -21.84 -1.62 -4.72
C LYS A 79 -21.94 -3.16 -4.78
N ASP A 80 -20.91 -3.84 -4.31
CA ASP A 80 -20.79 -5.32 -4.28
C ASP A 80 -20.59 -6.03 -5.63
N THR A 81 -20.37 -5.30 -6.73
CA THR A 81 -20.02 -5.89 -8.05
C THR A 81 -18.52 -5.88 -8.37
N ALA A 82 -17.74 -5.22 -7.51
CA ALA A 82 -16.29 -5.09 -7.61
C ALA A 82 -15.57 -6.45 -7.51
N GLN A 83 -14.67 -6.73 -8.45
CA GLN A 83 -13.70 -7.81 -8.36
C GLN A 83 -12.28 -7.25 -8.36
N PHE A 84 -11.35 -7.95 -7.72
CA PHE A 84 -9.92 -7.60 -7.80
C PHE A 84 -9.26 -8.45 -8.88
N ASP A 85 -8.51 -7.82 -9.78
CA ASP A 85 -7.71 -8.57 -10.76
C ASP A 85 -6.35 -8.98 -10.19
N SER A 86 -5.53 -9.67 -11.00
CA SER A 86 -4.21 -10.16 -10.59
C SER A 86 -3.20 -9.06 -10.28
N LEU A 87 -3.48 -7.82 -10.69
CA LEU A 87 -2.67 -6.63 -10.40
C LEU A 87 -3.21 -5.85 -9.19
N GLY A 88 -4.27 -6.33 -8.54
CA GLY A 88 -4.88 -5.70 -7.37
C GLY A 88 -5.81 -4.53 -7.71
N ARG A 89 -6.14 -4.34 -8.99
CA ARG A 89 -7.05 -3.28 -9.44
C ARG A 89 -8.48 -3.68 -9.20
N VAL A 90 -9.36 -2.70 -8.99
CA VAL A 90 -10.78 -2.95 -8.84
C VAL A 90 -11.47 -2.87 -10.19
N VAL A 91 -12.10 -3.96 -10.58
CA VAL A 91 -12.77 -4.13 -11.86
C VAL A 91 -14.28 -4.24 -11.66
N PHE A 92 -15.02 -3.44 -12.42
CA PHE A 92 -16.47 -3.50 -12.50
C PHE A 92 -16.89 -3.86 -13.93
N ARG A 93 -17.51 -5.03 -14.10
CA ARG A 93 -18.02 -5.50 -15.40
C ARG A 93 -19.51 -5.22 -15.53
N GLY A 94 -19.94 -4.63 -16.64
CA GLY A 94 -21.36 -4.38 -16.93
C GLY A 94 -21.71 -4.43 -18.42
N LYS A 95 -22.99 -4.64 -18.74
CA LYS A 95 -23.46 -4.60 -20.14
C LYS A 95 -23.39 -3.16 -20.68
N LYS A 96 -22.86 -2.99 -21.89
CA LYS A 96 -22.75 -1.69 -22.58
C LYS A 96 -24.08 -0.93 -22.55
N SER A 97 -25.18 -1.60 -22.89
CA SER A 97 -26.53 -1.02 -22.95
C SER A 97 -27.02 -0.44 -21.61
N ASN A 98 -26.44 -0.87 -20.50
CA ASN A 98 -26.81 -0.40 -19.16
C ASN A 98 -25.88 0.71 -18.67
N MET A 99 -24.61 0.67 -19.09
CA MET A 99 -23.57 1.60 -18.64
C MET A 99 -23.57 2.90 -19.43
N PHE A 100 -23.80 2.84 -20.74
CA PHE A 100 -23.96 4.04 -21.56
C PHE A 100 -25.42 4.50 -21.56
N LYS A 101 -25.66 5.75 -21.15
CA LYS A 101 -26.96 6.41 -21.26
C LYS A 101 -26.78 7.72 -22.00
N ASN A 102 -27.68 8.01 -22.93
CA ASN A 102 -27.63 9.22 -23.76
C ASN A 102 -26.28 9.40 -24.50
N GLY A 103 -25.63 8.30 -24.88
CA GLY A 103 -24.33 8.33 -25.57
C GLY A 103 -23.12 8.57 -24.66
N PHE A 104 -23.29 8.55 -23.33
CA PHE A 104 -22.20 8.77 -22.39
C PHE A 104 -22.21 7.72 -21.28
N LEU A 105 -21.02 7.33 -20.87
CA LEU A 105 -20.77 6.69 -19.58
C LEU A 105 -20.36 7.80 -18.62
N LYS A 106 -21.24 8.13 -17.68
CA LYS A 106 -20.93 9.06 -16.58
C LYS A 106 -20.72 8.29 -15.30
N MET A 107 -19.59 8.53 -14.66
CA MET A 107 -19.21 7.90 -13.42
C MET A 107 -19.12 8.91 -12.29
N ASP A 108 -19.83 8.64 -11.21
CA ASP A 108 -19.72 9.37 -9.95
C ASP A 108 -19.25 8.37 -8.89
N SER A 109 -18.08 8.62 -8.30
CA SER A 109 -17.39 7.66 -7.43
C SER A 109 -17.22 8.19 -6.02
N ILE A 110 -17.70 7.40 -5.06
CA ILE A 110 -17.40 7.54 -3.65
C ILE A 110 -16.42 6.44 -3.27
N LEU A 111 -15.33 6.85 -2.65
CA LEU A 111 -14.32 5.96 -2.14
C LEU A 111 -14.50 5.81 -0.63
N GLU A 112 -14.86 4.61 -0.16
CA GLU A 112 -14.93 4.25 1.26
C GLU A 112 -13.79 3.28 1.60
N PHE A 113 -12.69 3.81 2.13
CA PHE A 113 -11.52 2.99 2.38
C PHE A 113 -11.18 2.95 3.85
N GLU A 114 -10.79 1.74 4.23
CA GLU A 114 -10.19 1.48 5.51
C GLU A 114 -8.75 1.09 5.24
N PHE A 115 -7.81 1.77 5.88
CA PHE A 115 -6.49 1.20 6.01
C PHE A 115 -6.63 -0.04 6.88
N THR A 116 -6.79 -1.20 6.26
CA THR A 116 -6.58 -2.44 6.97
C THR A 116 -5.09 -2.69 7.03
N PRO A 117 -4.49 -2.78 8.22
CA PRO A 117 -3.21 -3.43 8.37
C PRO A 117 -3.45 -4.94 8.16
N GLN A 118 -3.60 -5.36 6.90
CA GLN A 118 -3.53 -6.76 6.52
C GLN A 118 -2.24 -6.97 5.72
N MET A 119 -1.17 -7.08 6.51
CA MET A 119 -0.16 -8.12 6.43
C MET A 119 0.57 -8.29 5.10
N ILE A 120 1.86 -7.94 5.10
CA ILE A 120 2.87 -8.55 4.23
C ILE A 120 2.82 -10.07 4.49
N SER A 121 2.02 -10.78 3.70
CA SER A 121 1.73 -12.21 3.87
C SER A 121 2.00 -12.93 2.55
N ARG A 122 3.22 -12.75 2.01
CA ARG A 122 3.81 -13.68 1.04
C ARG A 122 5.05 -14.40 1.57
N PHE A 123 5.51 -14.07 2.78
CA PHE A 123 6.74 -14.61 3.35
C PHE A 123 6.46 -15.40 4.63
N LYS A 124 7.16 -16.54 4.77
CA LYS A 124 7.03 -17.50 5.87
C LYS A 124 6.99 -16.81 7.23
N THR A 125 6.10 -17.27 8.10
CA THR A 125 6.01 -16.84 9.49
C THR A 125 7.38 -16.88 10.18
N PRO A 126 7.75 -15.86 10.95
CA PRO A 126 8.94 -15.89 11.80
C PRO A 126 8.84 -17.01 12.83
N THR A 127 9.96 -17.65 13.14
CA THR A 127 10.12 -18.49 14.33
C THR A 127 9.85 -17.66 15.58
N SER A 128 8.86 -18.06 16.39
CA SER A 128 8.42 -17.40 17.64
C SER A 128 9.54 -17.00 18.61
N HIS A 129 10.71 -17.62 18.50
CA HIS A 129 11.86 -17.42 19.38
C HIS A 129 12.52 -16.05 19.24
N THR A 130 12.65 -15.47 18.03
CA THR A 130 13.29 -14.15 17.86
C THR A 130 12.46 -13.02 18.47
N VAL A 131 11.14 -13.14 18.39
CA VAL A 131 10.18 -12.20 18.98
C VAL A 131 10.24 -12.24 20.51
N ALA A 132 10.38 -13.43 21.10
CA ALA A 132 10.55 -13.59 22.54
C ALA A 132 11.85 -12.92 23.02
N MET A 133 12.96 -13.11 22.30
CA MET A 133 14.23 -12.46 22.61
C MET A 133 14.14 -10.94 22.58
N LEU A 134 13.46 -10.37 21.58
CA LEU A 134 13.22 -8.93 21.47
C LEU A 134 12.38 -8.41 22.65
N LYS A 135 11.23 -9.03 22.93
CA LYS A 135 10.32 -8.59 24.01
C LYS A 135 10.96 -8.67 25.39
N GLU A 136 11.74 -9.72 25.64
CA GLU A 136 12.45 -9.90 26.91
C GLU A 136 13.79 -9.15 26.97
N LYS A 137 14.18 -8.47 25.88
CA LYS A 137 15.48 -7.77 25.73
C LYS A 137 16.68 -8.67 26.07
N LYS A 138 16.58 -9.96 25.76
CA LYS A 138 17.62 -10.96 26.06
C LYS A 138 18.68 -10.96 24.96
N PHE A 139 19.95 -10.86 25.34
CA PHE A 139 21.11 -10.91 24.43
C PHE A 139 21.16 -9.79 23.38
N THR A 140 20.45 -8.68 23.61
CA THR A 140 20.57 -7.49 22.77
C THR A 140 21.98 -6.90 22.92
N ASP A 141 22.62 -6.61 21.79
CA ASP A 141 24.02 -6.17 21.69
C ASP A 141 24.16 -4.86 20.89
N PHE A 142 23.04 -4.21 20.57
CA PHE A 142 22.99 -2.92 19.89
C PHE A 142 21.78 -2.09 20.34
N THR A 143 21.88 -0.77 20.21
CA THR A 143 20.80 0.16 20.60
C THR A 143 20.52 1.16 19.48
N PHE A 144 19.24 1.36 19.16
CA PHE A 144 18.77 2.50 18.38
C PHE A 144 18.35 3.61 19.35
N CYS A 145 18.97 4.78 19.22
CA CYS A 145 18.64 5.97 20.00
C CYS A 145 17.73 6.86 19.15
N VAL A 146 16.51 7.12 19.61
CA VAL A 146 15.49 7.90 18.90
C VAL A 146 15.01 9.01 19.82
N GLY A 147 15.53 10.22 19.62
CA GLY A 147 15.33 11.32 20.56
C GLY A 147 15.87 10.97 21.95
N ASN A 148 14.98 10.95 22.95
CA ASN A 148 15.32 10.60 24.34
C ASN A 148 15.06 9.11 24.67
N GLU A 149 14.57 8.33 23.71
CA GLU A 149 14.19 6.94 23.90
C GLU A 149 15.23 5.98 23.29
N GLU A 150 15.27 4.75 23.80
CA GLU A 150 16.20 3.71 23.36
C GLU A 150 15.49 2.39 23.05
N ILE A 151 15.79 1.82 21.88
CA ILE A 151 15.29 0.52 21.44
C ILE A 151 16.47 -0.46 21.34
N LYS A 152 16.46 -1.48 22.21
CA LYS A 152 17.50 -2.52 22.23
C LYS A 152 17.22 -3.59 21.16
N VAL A 153 18.25 -3.91 20.36
CA VAL A 153 18.15 -4.84 19.23
C VAL A 153 19.37 -5.77 19.17
N HIS A 154 19.32 -6.73 18.24
CA HIS A 154 20.39 -7.69 17.98
C HIS A 154 21.06 -7.36 16.64
N LYS A 155 22.38 -7.15 16.64
CA LYS A 155 23.20 -6.83 15.45
C LYS A 155 22.92 -7.81 14.32
N SER A 156 22.93 -9.10 14.62
CA SER A 156 22.71 -10.17 13.63
C SER A 156 21.36 -10.08 12.93
N ILE A 157 20.29 -9.73 13.66
CA ILE A 157 18.94 -9.66 13.09
C ILE A 157 18.79 -8.41 12.22
N ILE A 158 19.28 -7.25 12.69
CA ILE A 158 19.19 -6.01 11.91
C ILE A 158 20.09 -6.03 10.68
N ALA A 159 21.27 -6.68 10.75
CA ALA A 159 22.16 -6.86 9.59
C ALA A 159 21.52 -7.74 8.51
N VAL A 160 20.88 -8.85 8.91
CA VAL A 160 20.16 -9.70 7.95
C VAL A 160 18.95 -8.98 7.34
N ALA A 161 18.32 -8.08 8.10
CA ALA A 161 17.13 -7.38 7.68
C ALA A 161 17.38 -6.17 6.76
N SER A 162 18.58 -5.60 6.79
CA SER A 162 18.93 -4.33 6.16
C SER A 162 20.36 -4.38 5.66
N SER A 163 20.55 -4.21 4.35
CA SER A 163 21.89 -4.12 3.75
C SER A 163 22.66 -2.90 4.29
N VAL A 164 21.95 -1.80 4.59
CA VAL A 164 22.51 -0.58 5.16
C VAL A 164 23.03 -0.82 6.58
N PHE A 165 22.25 -1.48 7.44
CA PHE A 165 22.74 -1.82 8.78
C PHE A 165 23.83 -2.88 8.73
N ALA A 166 23.79 -3.83 7.79
CA ALA A 166 24.90 -4.78 7.60
C ALA A 166 26.20 -4.05 7.28
N ALA A 167 26.20 -3.15 6.29
CA ALA A 167 27.36 -2.36 5.92
C ALA A 167 27.87 -1.49 7.09
N MET A 168 26.94 -0.88 7.85
CA MET A 168 27.27 -0.10 9.05
C MET A 168 27.95 -0.96 10.13
N LEU A 169 27.52 -2.21 10.30
CA LEU A 169 28.02 -3.15 11.31
C LEU A 169 29.29 -3.91 10.88
N GLU A 170 29.66 -3.85 9.60
CA GLU A 170 30.90 -4.45 9.08
C GLU A 170 32.07 -3.44 8.98
N THR A 171 31.78 -2.15 9.07
CA THR A 171 32.77 -1.07 8.94
C THR A 171 33.20 -0.55 10.31
N ASP A 172 34.50 -0.29 10.55
CA ASP A 172 35.01 0.23 11.86
C ASP A 172 34.58 1.68 12.16
N CYS A 173 33.28 1.87 12.34
CA CYS A 173 32.62 3.15 12.57
C CYS A 173 32.32 3.38 14.06
N LYS A 174 31.95 4.61 14.41
CA LYS A 174 31.63 5.02 15.78
C LYS A 174 30.46 4.19 16.33
N GLU A 175 29.49 3.88 15.48
CA GLU A 175 28.27 3.14 15.81
C GLU A 175 28.59 1.75 16.35
N ILE A 176 29.60 1.07 15.79
CA ILE A 176 30.07 -0.22 16.31
C ILE A 176 30.77 -0.04 17.65
N LYS A 177 31.68 0.95 17.76
CA LYS A 177 32.47 1.22 18.97
C LYS A 177 31.58 1.55 20.17
N GLU A 178 30.50 2.29 19.94
CA GLU A 178 29.53 2.64 20.98
C GLU A 178 28.39 1.61 21.09
N SER A 179 28.31 0.65 20.16
CA SER A 179 27.21 -0.31 20.02
C SER A 179 25.83 0.34 20.02
N LYS A 180 25.73 1.51 19.37
CA LYS A 180 24.48 2.25 19.21
C LYS A 180 24.50 3.11 17.95
N VAL A 181 23.32 3.44 17.43
CA VAL A 181 23.14 4.41 16.35
C VAL A 181 22.04 5.40 16.72
N VAL A 182 22.21 6.66 16.34
CA VAL A 182 21.20 7.71 16.53
C VAL A 182 20.36 7.80 15.25
N ILE A 183 19.04 7.73 15.38
CA ILE A 183 18.09 7.89 14.28
C ILE A 183 17.31 9.18 14.52
N GLU A 184 17.60 10.20 13.72
CA GLU A 184 17.04 11.55 13.90
C GLU A 184 15.85 11.84 12.97
N ASP A 185 15.74 11.11 11.85
CA ASP A 185 14.74 11.40 10.81
C ASP A 185 13.34 10.80 11.08
N PHE A 186 13.21 10.00 12.14
CA PHE A 186 12.00 9.22 12.42
C PHE A 186 11.63 9.27 13.90
N ASP A 187 10.33 9.24 14.18
CA ASP A 187 9.79 9.16 15.54
C ASP A 187 9.96 7.73 16.13
N TYR A 188 9.82 7.64 17.46
CA TYR A 188 9.99 6.39 18.18
C TYR A 188 9.03 5.32 17.69
N GLU A 189 7.75 5.68 17.47
CA GLU A 189 6.73 4.75 17.01
C GLU A 189 7.07 4.13 15.64
N THR A 190 7.65 4.94 14.74
CA THR A 190 8.10 4.47 13.41
C THR A 190 9.26 3.50 13.55
N VAL A 191 10.27 3.83 14.36
CA VAL A 191 11.45 2.99 14.53
C VAL A 191 11.10 1.69 15.26
N ASP A 192 10.22 1.73 16.26
CA ASP A 192 9.71 0.53 16.95
C ASP A 192 8.92 -0.39 16.01
N ALA A 193 8.10 0.19 15.14
CA ALA A 193 7.42 -0.55 14.07
C ALA A 193 8.41 -1.16 13.07
N ALA A 194 9.47 -0.43 12.69
CA ALA A 194 10.52 -0.94 11.82
C ALA A 194 11.30 -2.09 12.45
N VAL A 195 11.61 -2.00 13.75
CA VAL A 195 12.22 -3.10 14.51
C VAL A 195 11.28 -4.30 14.55
N SER A 196 10.00 -4.09 14.82
CA SER A 196 9.00 -5.17 14.76
C SER A 196 8.96 -5.83 13.38
N LEU A 197 9.02 -5.04 12.30
CA LEU A 197 9.10 -5.54 10.92
C LEU A 197 10.36 -6.38 10.69
N MET A 198 11.53 -5.95 11.18
CA MET A 198 12.79 -6.68 11.03
C MET A 198 12.74 -8.07 11.70
N TYR A 199 12.05 -8.20 12.83
CA TYR A 199 11.98 -9.47 13.58
C TYR A 199 10.83 -10.35 13.13
N THR A 200 9.70 -9.75 12.78
CA THR A 200 8.43 -10.46 12.61
C THR A 200 7.93 -10.49 11.17
N ARG A 201 8.52 -9.67 10.28
CA ARG A 201 8.00 -9.42 8.93
C ARG A 201 6.53 -8.98 8.94
N LYS A 202 6.07 -8.44 10.07
CA LYS A 202 4.71 -7.95 10.32
C LYS A 202 4.79 -6.64 11.08
N VAL A 203 3.71 -5.88 10.97
CA VAL A 203 3.46 -4.70 11.80
C VAL A 203 2.03 -4.75 12.30
N ASP A 204 1.83 -4.31 13.54
CA ASP A 204 0.52 -4.18 14.16
C ASP A 204 -0.23 -2.96 13.58
N TYR A 205 -1.40 -2.62 14.13
CA TYR A 205 -2.14 -1.44 13.69
C TYR A 205 -1.36 -0.15 13.95
N LEU A 206 -0.96 0.54 12.88
CA LEU A 206 -0.24 1.81 12.93
C LEU A 206 -1.15 2.97 12.53
N SER A 207 -0.82 4.18 13.01
CA SER A 207 -1.42 5.40 12.46
C SER A 207 -0.98 5.59 11.00
N VAL A 208 -1.76 6.32 10.20
CA VAL A 208 -1.41 6.63 8.79
C VAL A 208 -0.05 7.33 8.71
N ASN A 209 0.24 8.25 9.64
CA ASN A 209 1.51 8.97 9.68
C ASN A 209 2.69 8.03 9.96
N THR A 210 2.56 7.16 10.97
CA THR A 210 3.58 6.16 11.32
C THR A 210 3.80 5.17 10.17
N LEU A 211 2.75 4.79 9.45
CA LEU A 211 2.85 3.90 8.28
C LEU A 211 3.62 4.55 7.13
N LEU A 212 3.33 5.83 6.82
CA LEU A 212 4.06 6.59 5.79
C LEU A 212 5.54 6.76 6.18
N ASN A 213 5.82 7.07 7.44
CA ASN A 213 7.19 7.18 7.93
C ASN A 213 7.91 5.83 7.94
N LEU A 214 7.20 4.74 8.24
CA LEU A 214 7.75 3.38 8.15
C LEU A 214 8.13 3.02 6.70
N TYR A 215 7.33 3.44 5.71
CA TYR A 215 7.69 3.27 4.30
C TYR A 215 8.99 4.01 3.95
N LYS A 216 9.09 5.27 4.35
CA LYS A 216 10.31 6.07 4.18
C LYS A 216 11.51 5.46 4.90
N PHE A 217 11.31 4.91 6.10
CA PHE A 217 12.34 4.19 6.84
C PHE A 217 12.79 2.94 6.08
N ALA A 218 11.84 2.14 5.59
CA ALA A 218 12.11 0.90 4.87
C ALA A 218 12.90 1.14 3.58
N ASP A 219 12.57 2.21 2.85
CA ASP A 219 13.32 2.65 1.67
C ASP A 219 14.74 3.13 2.05
N LYS A 220 14.85 4.03 3.05
CA LYS A 220 16.14 4.58 3.49
C LYS A 220 17.12 3.51 3.99
N TYR A 221 16.63 2.56 4.77
CA TYR A 221 17.45 1.50 5.37
C TYR A 221 17.41 0.20 4.59
N ASP A 222 16.93 0.24 3.34
CA ASP A 222 16.94 -0.90 2.42
C ASP A 222 16.40 -2.19 3.06
N LEU A 223 15.20 -2.11 3.63
CA LEU A 223 14.49 -3.26 4.21
C LEU A 223 13.88 -4.12 3.09
N LEU A 224 14.72 -4.62 2.19
CA LEU A 224 14.33 -5.30 0.95
C LEU A 224 14.16 -6.81 1.11
N ASP A 225 12.95 -7.17 1.53
CA ASP A 225 12.11 -8.23 0.92
C ASP A 225 10.65 -8.13 1.42
N THR A 226 10.26 -6.95 1.92
CA THR A 226 9.03 -6.77 2.72
C THR A 226 8.05 -5.75 2.15
N VAL A 227 8.46 -4.88 1.20
CA VAL A 227 7.64 -3.74 0.73
C VAL A 227 7.64 -3.58 -0.80
N ARG A 228 8.06 -4.62 -1.55
CA ARG A 228 7.96 -4.65 -3.02
C ARG A 228 6.85 -5.57 -3.49
#